data_AF-A0A972GUA1-F1
#
_entry.id   AF-A0A972GUA1-F1
#
_cell.length_a   1.000
_cell.length_b   1.000
_cell.length_c   1.000
_cell.angle_alpha   90.00
_cell.angle_beta   90.00
_cell.angle_gamma   90.00
#
_symmetry.space_group_name_H-M   'P 1'
#
loop_
_entity.id
_entity.type
_entity.pdbx_description
1 polymer ?
#
loop_
_entity_poly.entity_id
_entity_poly.type
_entity_poly.pdbx_seq_one_letter_code
_entity_poly.pdbx_strand_id
1 'polypeptide(L)'
;MPKWNDFQNIWTTLREVDVTAIRDEAEKPVNIACVGHQEALQTIKQLLHTGSERYGPVSPSPITLVSISETKSASLAIQNADLLILGVDAHTTLTEAETQGFQQLNQLATPYLVVITNGDYQTSDIHLPNVIDQHVWSIPDPSALDAPDHLAEAVLQHLPGDIQLAAARRLPALRTTFTRESINNASLTNATYAIVSGLPQQIPVLGIPFAAADIIILTKNQAMLVYRMALAYGAPPDFQSRMHEIIPVVGGAFLWRQAARSLIGLIPFWGLAPKIAIAYAGTYATGIVAWRWYSTGELVSADQVKRISQEALVLGRTRAQELVNRVQQARRTRSTKDPITADKPGWRARLKRLISRRGPSDHISTSDSEQIS
;
A
#
# COMPACT_ATOMS: atom_id res chain seq x y z
N MET A 1 16.24 26.25 -15.68
CA MET A 1 15.83 25.03 -16.40
C MET A 1 16.69 23.86 -15.92
N PRO A 2 16.14 22.71 -15.55
CA PRO A 2 16.94 21.53 -15.25
C PRO A 2 17.73 21.12 -16.49
N LYS A 3 19.02 20.82 -16.35
CA LYS A 3 19.88 20.43 -17.48
C LYS A 3 19.70 18.94 -17.76
N TRP A 4 19.86 18.51 -19.01
CA TRP A 4 19.80 17.09 -19.42
C TRP A 4 20.66 16.16 -18.53
N ASN A 5 21.79 16.67 -18.03
CA ASN A 5 22.68 15.94 -17.14
C ASN A 5 22.06 15.63 -15.76
N ASP A 6 21.11 16.45 -15.27
CA ASP A 6 20.40 16.17 -14.01
C ASP A 6 19.49 14.93 -14.16
N PHE A 7 18.98 14.68 -15.37
CA PHE A 7 18.18 13.49 -15.69
C PHE A 7 19.01 12.22 -15.73
N GLN A 8 20.21 12.28 -16.33
CA GLN A 8 21.13 11.14 -16.37
C GLN A 8 21.59 10.74 -14.96
N ASN A 9 21.93 11.71 -14.10
CA ASN A 9 22.43 11.41 -12.75
C ASN A 9 21.37 10.75 -11.85
N ILE A 10 20.13 11.24 -11.87
CA ILE A 10 19.02 10.62 -11.13
C ILE A 10 18.67 9.25 -11.72
N TRP A 11 18.82 9.08 -13.03
CA TRP A 11 18.60 7.80 -13.70
C TRP A 11 19.63 6.74 -13.30
N THR A 12 20.90 7.11 -13.14
CA THR A 12 21.92 6.23 -12.54
C THR A 12 21.53 5.85 -11.11
N THR A 13 21.05 6.78 -10.29
CA THR A 13 20.56 6.48 -8.94
C THR A 13 19.32 5.57 -8.93
N LEU A 14 18.44 5.68 -9.94
CA LEU A 14 17.29 4.78 -10.10
C LEU A 14 17.69 3.38 -10.54
N ARG A 15 18.76 3.23 -11.33
CA ARG A 15 19.32 1.91 -11.69
C ARG A 15 19.90 1.17 -10.47
N GLU A 16 20.36 1.91 -9.47
CA GLU A 16 20.85 1.37 -8.20
C GLU A 16 19.71 0.99 -7.23
N VAL A 17 18.44 1.26 -7.58
CA VAL A 17 17.31 0.81 -6.77
C VAL A 17 17.19 -0.70 -6.91
N ASP A 18 17.47 -1.40 -5.82
CA ASP A 18 17.18 -2.82 -5.70
C ASP A 18 15.66 -3.04 -5.81
N VAL A 19 15.25 -3.62 -6.94
CA VAL A 19 13.87 -4.02 -7.23
C VAL A 19 13.68 -5.53 -7.08
N THR A 20 14.68 -6.25 -6.60
CA THR A 20 14.66 -7.71 -6.45
C THR A 20 13.47 -8.14 -5.61
N ALA A 21 13.20 -7.46 -4.49
CA ALA A 21 12.03 -7.74 -3.67
C ALA A 21 10.68 -7.63 -4.42
N ILE A 22 10.52 -6.64 -5.32
CA ILE A 22 9.30 -6.48 -6.13
C ILE A 22 9.20 -7.58 -7.18
N ARG A 23 10.34 -7.95 -7.80
CA ARG A 23 10.39 -9.06 -8.76
C ARG A 23 10.04 -10.38 -8.09
N ASP A 24 10.69 -10.67 -6.97
CA ASP A 24 10.47 -11.90 -6.21
C ASP A 24 9.02 -11.99 -5.75
N GLU A 25 8.43 -10.88 -5.27
CA GLU A 25 7.00 -10.79 -4.96
C GLU A 25 6.14 -11.12 -6.20
N ALA A 26 6.43 -10.55 -7.37
CA ALA A 26 5.66 -10.79 -8.59
C ALA A 26 5.74 -12.23 -9.10
N GLU A 27 6.82 -12.93 -8.79
CA GLU A 27 7.07 -14.31 -9.23
C GLU A 27 6.58 -15.37 -8.24
N LYS A 28 6.23 -14.99 -7.00
CA LYS A 28 5.69 -15.91 -5.99
C LYS A 28 4.57 -16.80 -6.56
N PRO A 29 4.52 -18.09 -6.18
CA PRO A 29 3.38 -18.93 -6.53
C PRO A 29 2.10 -18.35 -5.92
N VAL A 30 0.98 -18.56 -6.61
CA VAL A 30 -0.35 -18.20 -6.12
C VAL A 30 -1.28 -19.37 -6.40
N ASN A 31 -1.92 -19.87 -5.36
CA ASN A 31 -2.84 -20.99 -5.42
C ASN A 31 -4.21 -20.53 -4.90
N ILE A 32 -5.17 -20.41 -5.80
CA ILE A 32 -6.56 -20.10 -5.45
C ILE A 32 -7.40 -21.33 -5.76
N ALA A 33 -8.03 -21.90 -4.75
CA ALA A 33 -8.96 -23.02 -4.94
C ALA A 33 -10.39 -22.49 -4.90
N CYS A 34 -11.10 -22.60 -6.03
CA CYS A 34 -12.52 -22.28 -6.11
C CYS A 34 -13.33 -23.58 -5.91
N VAL A 35 -14.13 -23.64 -4.85
CA VAL A 35 -14.90 -24.82 -4.45
C VAL A 35 -16.40 -24.50 -4.51
N GLY A 36 -17.22 -25.34 -5.14
CA GLY A 36 -18.67 -25.09 -5.20
C GLY A 36 -19.38 -25.62 -6.44
N HIS A 37 -20.50 -24.98 -6.79
CA HIS A 37 -21.33 -25.35 -7.94
C HIS A 37 -20.63 -25.04 -9.26
N GLN A 38 -20.67 -25.96 -10.21
CA GLN A 38 -19.89 -25.88 -11.44
C GLN A 38 -20.15 -24.59 -12.23
N GLU A 39 -21.40 -24.13 -12.33
CA GLU A 39 -21.74 -22.90 -13.05
C GLU A 39 -21.18 -21.64 -12.37
N ALA A 40 -21.31 -21.54 -11.04
CA ALA A 40 -20.71 -20.45 -10.26
C ALA A 40 -19.18 -20.44 -10.39
N LEU A 41 -18.55 -21.62 -10.33
CA LEU A 41 -17.10 -21.78 -10.48
C LEU A 41 -16.58 -21.33 -11.85
N GLN A 42 -17.27 -21.69 -12.94
CA GLN A 42 -16.90 -21.22 -14.28
C GLN A 42 -17.09 -19.70 -14.41
N THR A 43 -18.18 -19.16 -13.86
CA THR A 43 -18.45 -17.72 -13.84
C THR A 43 -17.35 -16.95 -13.13
N ILE A 44 -16.99 -17.36 -11.92
CA ILE A 44 -15.89 -16.76 -11.13
C ILE A 44 -14.58 -16.82 -11.89
N LYS A 45 -14.24 -17.99 -12.47
CA LYS A 45 -13.02 -18.15 -13.27
C LYS A 45 -13.01 -17.20 -14.46
N GLN A 46 -14.11 -17.10 -15.20
CA GLN A 46 -14.21 -16.22 -16.36
C GLN A 46 -14.06 -14.75 -15.97
N LEU A 47 -14.75 -14.31 -14.92
CA LEU A 47 -14.64 -12.94 -14.41
C LEU A 47 -13.20 -12.62 -14.00
N LEU A 48 -12.51 -13.50 -13.27
CA LEU A 48 -11.14 -13.27 -12.83
C LEU A 48 -10.10 -13.22 -13.96
N HIS A 49 -10.41 -13.83 -15.11
CA HIS A 49 -9.58 -13.75 -16.32
C HIS A 49 -9.96 -12.60 -17.26
N THR A 50 -11.00 -11.83 -16.95
CA THR A 50 -11.43 -10.69 -17.76
C THR A 50 -10.55 -9.47 -17.48
N GLY A 51 -9.92 -8.90 -18.51
CA GLY A 51 -9.14 -7.67 -18.37
C GLY A 51 -8.10 -7.46 -19.48
N SER A 52 -7.32 -6.37 -19.36
CA SER A 52 -6.27 -6.04 -20.34
C SER A 52 -5.08 -6.99 -20.22
N GLU A 53 -4.73 -7.69 -21.31
CA GLU A 53 -3.57 -8.60 -21.41
C GLU A 53 -2.50 -8.07 -22.37
N ARG A 54 -2.14 -6.79 -22.24
CA ARG A 54 -1.17 -6.13 -23.14
C ARG A 54 0.13 -6.92 -23.35
N TYR A 55 0.64 -7.57 -22.30
CA TYR A 55 1.88 -8.35 -22.34
C TYR A 55 1.63 -9.87 -22.49
N GLY A 56 0.41 -10.26 -22.87
CA GLY A 56 -0.04 -11.64 -22.95
C GLY A 56 -0.44 -12.24 -21.60
N PRO A 57 -1.04 -13.44 -21.63
CA PRO A 57 -1.41 -14.18 -20.43
C PRO A 57 -0.15 -14.68 -19.70
N VAL A 58 -0.15 -14.55 -18.37
CA VAL A 58 0.89 -15.15 -17.53
C VAL A 58 0.42 -16.54 -17.10
N SER A 59 1.02 -17.57 -17.68
CA SER A 59 0.71 -18.97 -17.42
C SER A 59 1.61 -19.56 -16.31
N PRO A 60 1.14 -20.55 -15.53
CA PRO A 60 -0.22 -21.10 -15.49
C PRO A 60 -1.20 -20.20 -14.71
N SER A 61 -2.51 -20.41 -14.97
CA SER A 61 -3.57 -19.81 -14.17
C SER A 61 -3.47 -20.28 -12.71
N PRO A 62 -3.61 -19.38 -11.72
CA PRO A 62 -3.52 -19.75 -10.31
C PRO A 62 -4.82 -20.38 -9.78
N ILE A 63 -5.86 -20.49 -10.61
CA ILE A 63 -7.19 -20.95 -10.20
C ILE A 63 -7.34 -22.46 -10.44
N THR A 64 -7.60 -23.20 -9.36
CA THR A 64 -8.04 -24.59 -9.40
C THR A 64 -9.53 -24.65 -9.10
N LEU A 65 -10.32 -25.25 -10.01
CA LEU A 65 -11.76 -25.48 -9.78
C LEU A 65 -11.95 -26.85 -9.14
N VAL A 66 -12.74 -26.90 -8.07
CA VAL A 66 -13.05 -28.13 -7.34
C VAL A 66 -14.56 -28.21 -7.17
N SER A 67 -15.21 -29.15 -7.84
CA SER A 67 -16.63 -29.38 -7.58
C SER A 67 -16.85 -29.95 -6.18
N ILE A 68 -18.06 -29.79 -5.64
CA ILE A 68 -18.40 -30.26 -4.30
C ILE A 68 -18.15 -31.77 -4.14
N SER A 69 -18.40 -32.56 -5.19
CA SER A 69 -18.16 -34.00 -5.21
C SER A 69 -16.66 -34.38 -5.21
N GLU A 70 -15.77 -33.48 -5.64
CA GLU A 70 -14.33 -33.71 -5.75
C GLU A 70 -13.55 -33.20 -4.53
N THR A 71 -14.22 -32.54 -3.57
CA THR A 71 -13.58 -31.95 -2.38
C THR A 71 -12.69 -32.93 -1.61
N LYS A 72 -13.11 -34.19 -1.49
CA LYS A 72 -12.32 -35.24 -0.82
C LYS A 72 -11.03 -35.58 -1.58
N SER A 73 -11.11 -35.73 -2.90
CA SER A 73 -9.93 -36.05 -3.73
C SER A 73 -9.01 -34.85 -3.94
N ALA A 74 -9.55 -33.62 -3.89
CA ALA A 74 -8.80 -32.37 -4.04
C ALA A 74 -8.33 -31.77 -2.70
N SER A 75 -8.35 -32.54 -1.60
CA SER A 75 -8.07 -32.02 -0.25
C SER A 75 -6.71 -31.32 -0.14
N LEU A 76 -5.67 -31.82 -0.80
CA LEU A 76 -4.34 -31.18 -0.83
C LEU A 76 -4.35 -29.81 -1.53
N ALA A 77 -5.13 -29.65 -2.61
CA ALA A 77 -5.24 -28.37 -3.31
C ALA A 77 -5.97 -27.32 -2.46
N ILE A 78 -7.00 -27.75 -1.71
CA ILE A 78 -7.73 -26.90 -0.77
C ILE A 78 -6.83 -26.49 0.40
N GLN A 79 -6.08 -27.43 0.98
CA GLN A 79 -5.20 -27.17 2.13
C GLN A 79 -4.02 -26.23 1.79
N ASN A 80 -3.49 -26.31 0.57
CA ASN A 80 -2.35 -25.51 0.11
C ASN A 80 -2.78 -24.21 -0.60
N ALA A 81 -4.07 -23.88 -0.62
CA ALA A 81 -4.54 -22.65 -1.22
C ALA A 81 -4.14 -21.44 -0.36
N ASP A 82 -3.75 -20.35 -1.02
CA ASP A 82 -3.55 -19.04 -0.40
C ASP A 82 -4.89 -18.33 -0.15
N LEU A 83 -5.92 -18.67 -0.94
CA LEU A 83 -7.30 -18.22 -0.81
C LEU A 83 -8.26 -19.30 -1.30
N LEU A 84 -9.30 -19.56 -0.50
CA LEU A 84 -10.46 -20.35 -0.91
C LEU A 84 -11.58 -19.43 -1.41
N ILE A 85 -12.13 -19.73 -2.58
CA ILE A 85 -13.32 -19.04 -3.11
C ILE A 85 -14.47 -20.05 -3.17
N LEU A 86 -15.52 -19.82 -2.39
CA LEU A 86 -16.68 -20.69 -2.31
C LEU A 86 -17.76 -20.16 -3.24
N GLY A 87 -17.93 -20.79 -4.40
CA GLY A 87 -18.88 -20.37 -5.42
C GLY A 87 -20.25 -21.01 -5.24
N VAL A 88 -21.27 -20.18 -5.01
CA VAL A 88 -22.67 -20.62 -4.89
C VAL A 88 -23.51 -19.89 -5.91
N ASP A 89 -24.43 -20.60 -6.56
CA ASP A 89 -25.40 -19.99 -7.45
C ASP A 89 -26.67 -19.64 -6.66
N ALA A 90 -27.15 -18.40 -6.77
CA ALA A 90 -28.33 -17.92 -6.06
C ALA A 90 -29.62 -18.72 -6.38
N HIS A 91 -29.68 -19.38 -7.54
CA HIS A 91 -30.82 -20.20 -7.95
C HIS A 91 -30.76 -21.64 -7.42
N THR A 92 -29.68 -22.02 -6.74
CA THR A 92 -29.50 -23.35 -6.20
C THR A 92 -29.83 -23.39 -4.71
N THR A 93 -30.46 -24.47 -4.26
CA THR A 93 -30.67 -24.74 -2.84
C THR A 93 -29.48 -25.52 -2.28
N LEU A 94 -28.99 -25.10 -1.11
CA LEU A 94 -27.93 -25.83 -0.42
C LEU A 94 -28.49 -27.10 0.23
N THR A 95 -27.76 -28.19 0.08
CA THR A 95 -27.97 -29.42 0.83
C THR A 95 -27.56 -29.24 2.30
N GLU A 96 -28.03 -30.14 3.17
CA GLU A 96 -27.63 -30.14 4.58
C GLU A 96 -26.10 -30.31 4.74
N ALA A 97 -25.47 -31.14 3.90
CA ALA A 97 -24.04 -31.37 3.92
C ALA A 97 -23.25 -30.11 3.54
N GLU A 98 -23.71 -29.36 2.54
CA GLU A 98 -23.11 -28.08 2.14
C GLU A 98 -23.29 -27.03 3.24
N THR A 99 -24.49 -26.94 3.82
CA THR A 99 -24.78 -26.04 4.95
C THR A 99 -23.87 -26.31 6.15
N GLN A 100 -23.65 -27.59 6.49
CA GLN A 100 -22.70 -27.99 7.52
C GLN A 100 -21.25 -27.64 7.15
N GLY A 101 -20.87 -27.74 5.87
CA GLY A 101 -19.57 -27.31 5.38
C GLY A 101 -19.33 -25.81 5.62
N PHE A 102 -20.32 -24.95 5.33
CA PHE A 102 -20.23 -23.51 5.59
C PHE A 102 -20.03 -23.19 7.08
N GLN A 103 -20.63 -23.97 7.99
CA GLN A 103 -20.44 -23.79 9.44
C GLN A 103 -19.00 -24.06 9.90
N GLN A 104 -18.25 -24.89 9.17
CA GLN A 104 -16.87 -25.27 9.51
C GLN A 104 -15.83 -24.28 8.98
N LEU A 105 -16.19 -23.35 8.08
CA LEU A 105 -15.26 -22.41 7.47
C LEU A 105 -14.53 -21.52 8.47
N ASN A 106 -15.19 -21.12 9.55
CA ASN A 106 -14.59 -20.30 10.60
C ASN A 106 -13.48 -21.01 11.38
N GLN A 107 -13.33 -22.33 11.20
CA GLN A 107 -12.26 -23.12 11.81
C GLN A 107 -11.04 -23.25 10.88
N LEU A 108 -11.15 -22.80 9.62
CA LEU A 108 -10.05 -22.85 8.67
C LEU A 108 -9.02 -21.77 9.00
N ALA A 109 -7.74 -22.14 8.93
CA ALA A 109 -6.64 -21.18 8.98
C ALA A 109 -6.45 -20.45 7.64
N THR A 110 -6.96 -21.04 6.55
CA THR A 110 -6.86 -20.49 5.20
C THR A 110 -7.88 -19.37 5.00
N PRO A 111 -7.47 -18.20 4.47
CA PRO A 111 -8.40 -17.15 4.08
C PRO A 111 -9.45 -17.69 3.10
N TYR A 112 -10.71 -17.27 3.27
CA TYR A 112 -11.79 -17.68 2.39
C TYR A 112 -12.71 -16.51 2.04
N LEU A 113 -13.37 -16.63 0.89
CA LEU A 113 -14.36 -15.71 0.35
C LEU A 113 -15.54 -16.53 -0.17
N VAL A 114 -16.77 -16.16 0.19
CA VAL A 114 -17.99 -16.75 -0.38
C VAL A 114 -18.50 -15.83 -1.49
N VAL A 115 -18.68 -16.37 -2.69
CA VAL A 115 -19.18 -15.63 -3.85
C VAL A 115 -20.51 -16.22 -4.29
N ILE A 116 -21.55 -15.41 -4.22
CA ILE A 116 -22.89 -15.76 -4.70
C ILE A 116 -23.06 -15.18 -6.10
N THR A 117 -23.25 -16.02 -7.10
CA THR A 117 -23.49 -15.61 -8.50
C THR A 117 -24.98 -15.62 -8.83
N ASN A 118 -25.38 -14.84 -9.83
CA ASN A 118 -26.74 -14.80 -10.38
C ASN A 118 -27.83 -14.34 -9.40
N GLY A 119 -27.45 -13.62 -8.34
CA GLY A 119 -28.40 -13.05 -7.39
C GLY A 119 -27.73 -12.35 -6.23
N ASP A 120 -28.54 -11.69 -5.41
CA ASP A 120 -28.10 -11.05 -4.18
C ASP A 120 -28.37 -11.98 -2.99
N TYR A 121 -27.35 -12.16 -2.14
CA TYR A 121 -27.43 -12.96 -0.91
C TYR A 121 -28.63 -12.53 -0.05
N GLN A 122 -28.84 -11.22 0.09
CA GLN A 122 -29.90 -10.66 0.96
C GLN A 122 -31.31 -11.02 0.49
N THR A 123 -31.46 -11.33 -0.80
CA THR A 123 -32.76 -11.65 -1.42
C THR A 123 -32.88 -13.11 -1.84
N SER A 124 -31.81 -13.88 -1.71
CA SER A 124 -31.76 -15.30 -2.09
C SER A 124 -32.37 -16.19 -1.02
N ASP A 125 -32.83 -17.38 -1.42
CA ASP A 125 -33.27 -18.44 -0.49
C ASP A 125 -32.08 -19.17 0.18
N ILE A 126 -30.85 -18.70 -0.03
CA ILE A 126 -29.64 -19.28 0.55
C ILE A 126 -29.53 -18.83 2.00
N HIS A 127 -29.64 -19.78 2.93
CA HIS A 127 -29.39 -19.53 4.35
C HIS A 127 -27.97 -19.92 4.73
N LEU A 128 -27.09 -18.93 4.83
CA LEU A 128 -25.74 -19.11 5.37
C LEU A 128 -25.72 -18.83 6.88
N PRO A 129 -24.79 -19.44 7.65
CA PRO A 129 -24.63 -19.10 9.06
C PRO A 129 -24.22 -17.62 9.25
N ASN A 130 -24.88 -16.88 10.16
CA ASN A 130 -24.62 -15.43 10.39
C ASN A 130 -23.15 -15.02 10.62
N VAL A 131 -22.28 -15.97 11.01
CA VAL A 131 -20.86 -15.70 11.28
C VAL A 131 -20.07 -15.39 10.00
N ILE A 132 -20.60 -15.77 8.83
CA ILE A 132 -19.89 -15.62 7.56
C ILE A 132 -20.33 -14.40 6.72
N ASP A 133 -21.32 -13.63 7.15
CA ASP A 133 -21.87 -12.49 6.39
C ASP A 133 -20.81 -11.46 5.94
N GLN A 134 -19.73 -11.29 6.72
CA GLN A 134 -18.63 -10.36 6.38
C GLN A 134 -17.71 -10.86 5.26
N HIS A 135 -17.83 -12.14 4.90
CA HIS A 135 -17.04 -12.82 3.87
C HIS A 135 -17.89 -13.18 2.65
N VAL A 136 -19.13 -12.70 2.56
CA VAL A 136 -20.06 -12.97 1.46
C VAL A 136 -20.08 -11.79 0.50
N TRP A 137 -19.81 -12.08 -0.78
CA TRP A 137 -19.94 -11.13 -1.88
C TRP A 137 -20.93 -11.66 -2.91
N SER A 138 -21.84 -10.80 -3.33
CA SER A 138 -22.80 -11.11 -4.39
C SER A 138 -22.38 -10.50 -5.71
N ILE A 139 -22.57 -11.28 -6.78
CA ILE A 139 -22.48 -10.86 -8.17
C ILE A 139 -23.87 -11.10 -8.77
N PRO A 140 -24.80 -10.13 -8.61
CA PRO A 140 -26.19 -10.31 -9.03
C PRO A 140 -26.33 -10.60 -10.52
N ASP A 141 -25.54 -9.88 -11.33
CA ASP A 141 -25.47 -10.06 -12.78
C ASP A 141 -24.01 -10.24 -13.20
N PRO A 142 -23.56 -11.49 -13.47
CA PRO A 142 -22.22 -11.74 -13.96
C PRO A 142 -21.90 -11.14 -15.34
N SER A 143 -22.92 -10.71 -16.10
CA SER A 143 -22.73 -10.05 -17.39
C SER A 143 -22.54 -8.53 -17.28
N ALA A 144 -22.75 -7.96 -16.09
CA ALA A 144 -22.53 -6.54 -15.84
C ALA A 144 -21.07 -6.15 -16.09
N LEU A 145 -20.86 -4.97 -16.67
CA LEU A 145 -19.53 -4.48 -17.06
C LEU A 145 -18.57 -4.32 -15.87
N ASP A 146 -19.09 -4.08 -14.67
CA ASP A 146 -18.35 -3.88 -13.42
C ASP A 146 -18.25 -5.15 -12.57
N ALA A 147 -18.87 -6.28 -12.96
CA ALA A 147 -18.80 -7.53 -12.23
C ALA A 147 -17.35 -8.03 -11.99
N PRO A 148 -16.41 -7.94 -12.96
CA PRO A 148 -15.02 -8.29 -12.71
C PRO A 148 -14.36 -7.41 -11.64
N ASP A 149 -14.67 -6.11 -11.62
CA ASP A 149 -14.08 -5.15 -10.68
C ASP A 149 -14.59 -5.39 -9.24
N HIS A 150 -15.87 -5.70 -9.07
CA HIS A 150 -16.45 -6.06 -7.77
C HIS A 150 -15.85 -7.36 -7.21
N LEU A 151 -15.72 -8.39 -8.05
CA LEU A 151 -15.05 -9.64 -7.65
C LEU A 151 -13.57 -9.41 -7.34
N ALA A 152 -12.89 -8.56 -8.12
CA ALA A 152 -11.49 -8.23 -7.92
C ALA A 152 -11.23 -7.53 -6.58
N GLU A 153 -12.12 -6.61 -6.18
CA GLU A 153 -12.06 -5.96 -4.88
C GLU A 153 -12.21 -6.97 -3.74
N ALA A 154 -13.20 -7.85 -3.82
CA ALA A 154 -13.40 -8.90 -2.81
C ALA A 154 -12.17 -9.82 -2.70
N VAL A 155 -11.63 -10.28 -3.82
CA VAL A 155 -10.47 -11.17 -3.84
C VAL A 155 -9.22 -10.49 -3.27
N LEU A 156 -8.93 -9.24 -3.63
CA LEU A 156 -7.76 -8.53 -3.10
C LEU A 156 -7.87 -8.26 -1.59
N GLN A 157 -9.07 -8.01 -1.07
CA GLN A 157 -9.27 -7.82 0.37
C GLN A 157 -8.99 -9.09 1.20
N HIS A 158 -9.14 -10.28 0.60
CA HIS A 158 -8.94 -11.57 1.28
C HIS A 158 -7.57 -12.21 1.00
N LEU A 159 -6.90 -11.81 -0.08
CA LEU A 159 -5.56 -12.29 -0.39
C LEU A 159 -4.51 -11.73 0.58
N PRO A 160 -3.57 -12.56 1.06
CA PRO A 160 -2.39 -12.08 1.77
C PRO A 160 -1.65 -11.00 0.99
N GLY A 161 -1.29 -9.91 1.67
CA GLY A 161 -0.76 -8.70 1.03
C GLY A 161 0.54 -8.92 0.24
N ASP A 162 1.33 -9.93 0.61
CA ASP A 162 2.63 -10.22 0.00
C ASP A 162 2.53 -11.12 -1.25
N ILE A 163 1.34 -11.55 -1.65
CA ILE A 163 1.08 -12.27 -2.91
C ILE A 163 0.14 -11.53 -3.86
N GLN A 164 -0.44 -10.39 -3.44
CA GLN A 164 -1.39 -9.62 -4.25
C GLN A 164 -0.79 -9.18 -5.60
N LEU A 165 0.50 -8.81 -5.64
CA LEU A 165 1.16 -8.48 -6.92
C LEU A 165 1.24 -9.69 -7.84
N ALA A 166 1.61 -10.84 -7.29
CA ALA A 166 1.71 -12.11 -8.00
C ALA A 166 0.34 -12.57 -8.53
N ALA A 167 -0.73 -12.31 -7.76
CA ALA A 167 -2.10 -12.58 -8.14
C ALA A 167 -2.55 -11.63 -9.25
N ALA A 168 -2.34 -10.32 -9.10
CA ALA A 168 -2.69 -9.33 -10.12
C ALA A 168 -1.94 -9.52 -11.44
N ARG A 169 -0.69 -9.99 -11.36
CA ARG A 169 0.10 -10.41 -12.52
C ARG A 169 -0.58 -11.51 -13.33
N ARG A 170 -1.14 -12.52 -12.65
CA ARG A 170 -1.73 -13.73 -13.27
C ARG A 170 -3.24 -13.63 -13.55
N LEU A 171 -3.96 -12.76 -12.85
CA LEU A 171 -5.41 -12.57 -12.98
C LEU A 171 -5.72 -11.15 -13.48
N PRO A 172 -6.01 -10.97 -14.78
CA PRO A 172 -6.28 -9.67 -15.39
C PRO A 172 -7.32 -8.80 -14.67
N ALA A 173 -8.36 -9.40 -14.07
CA ALA A 173 -9.40 -8.65 -13.37
C ALA A 173 -8.86 -7.87 -12.16
N LEU A 174 -7.83 -8.40 -11.49
CA LEU A 174 -7.28 -7.77 -10.28
C LEU A 174 -6.43 -6.52 -10.60
N ARG A 175 -5.96 -6.37 -11.85
CA ARG A 175 -4.94 -5.38 -12.23
C ARG A 175 -5.35 -3.94 -11.93
N THR A 176 -6.59 -3.57 -12.29
CA THR A 176 -7.10 -2.20 -12.11
C THR A 176 -7.24 -1.87 -10.63
N THR A 177 -7.89 -2.74 -9.86
CA THR A 177 -8.12 -2.54 -8.42
C THR A 177 -6.80 -2.50 -7.65
N PHE A 178 -5.90 -3.46 -7.90
CA PHE A 178 -4.56 -3.48 -7.31
C PHE A 178 -3.75 -2.23 -7.62
N THR A 179 -3.84 -1.74 -8.86
CA THR A 179 -3.13 -0.54 -9.31
C THR A 179 -3.67 0.70 -8.61
N ARG A 180 -5.00 0.86 -8.54
CA ARG A 180 -5.64 1.97 -7.84
C ARG A 180 -5.24 2.01 -6.37
N GLU A 181 -5.23 0.87 -5.70
CA GLU A 181 -4.79 0.76 -4.31
C GLU A 181 -3.30 1.12 -4.17
N SER A 182 -2.44 0.57 -5.03
CA SER A 182 -1.00 0.86 -5.04
C SER A 182 -0.71 2.36 -5.23
N ILE A 183 -1.44 3.03 -6.14
CA ILE A 183 -1.32 4.48 -6.36
C ILE A 183 -1.72 5.26 -5.10
N ASN A 184 -2.84 4.88 -4.47
CA ASN A 184 -3.30 5.52 -3.24
C ASN A 184 -2.29 5.35 -2.09
N ASN A 185 -1.80 4.14 -1.87
CA ASN A 185 -0.85 3.80 -0.83
C ASN A 185 0.50 4.53 -1.02
N ALA A 186 1.02 4.56 -2.26
CA ALA A 186 2.24 5.30 -2.57
C ALA A 186 2.06 6.82 -2.38
N SER A 187 0.90 7.37 -2.79
CA SER A 187 0.59 8.79 -2.62
C SER A 187 0.50 9.18 -1.15
N LEU A 188 -0.14 8.35 -0.32
CA LEU A 188 -0.21 8.55 1.14
C LEU A 188 1.16 8.40 1.82
N THR A 189 1.98 7.45 1.38
CA THR A 189 3.35 7.26 1.88
C THR A 189 4.20 8.51 1.62
N ASN A 190 4.16 9.03 0.39
CA ASN A 190 4.88 10.23 0.01
C ASN A 190 4.36 11.49 0.73
N ALA A 191 3.05 11.60 0.92
CA ALA A 191 2.43 12.66 1.71
C ALA A 191 2.88 12.61 3.18
N THR A 192 2.91 11.42 3.78
CA THR A 192 3.39 11.21 5.16
C THR A 192 4.89 11.52 5.28
N TYR A 193 5.70 11.12 4.31
CA TYR A 193 7.11 11.49 4.25
C TYR A 193 7.31 13.02 4.17
N ALA A 194 6.45 13.73 3.43
CA ALA A 194 6.47 15.19 3.38
C ALA A 194 6.17 15.85 4.72
N ILE A 195 5.36 15.22 5.58
CA ILE A 195 5.15 15.66 6.98
C ILE A 195 6.46 15.53 7.75
N VAL A 196 7.05 14.33 7.76
CA VAL A 196 8.25 14.02 8.56
C VAL A 196 9.43 14.89 8.14
N SER A 197 9.69 15.01 6.84
CA SER A 197 10.75 15.86 6.29
C SER A 197 10.48 17.36 6.44
N GLY A 198 9.22 17.77 6.54
CA GLY A 198 8.83 19.18 6.69
C GLY A 198 8.97 19.73 8.10
N LEU A 199 8.99 18.88 9.14
CA LEU A 199 9.11 19.32 10.53
C LEU A 199 10.46 19.98 10.87
N PRO A 200 11.63 19.44 10.46
CA PRO A 200 12.93 20.07 10.72
C PRO A 200 13.13 21.37 9.95
N GLN A 201 12.47 21.52 8.80
CA GLN A 201 12.58 22.70 7.91
C GLN A 201 11.97 23.97 8.53
N GLN A 202 11.25 23.84 9.65
CA GLN A 202 10.76 24.98 10.46
C GLN A 202 11.82 25.54 11.42
N ILE A 203 13.00 24.91 11.55
CA ILE A 203 14.09 25.34 12.42
C ILE A 203 15.20 25.97 11.56
N PRO A 204 15.36 27.31 11.54
CA PRO A 204 16.27 28.01 10.61
C PRO A 204 17.75 27.62 10.72
N VAL A 205 18.15 27.03 11.86
CA VAL A 205 19.56 26.69 12.18
C VAL A 205 20.03 25.39 11.52
N LEU A 206 19.12 24.52 11.05
CA LEU A 206 19.45 23.19 10.50
C LEU A 206 19.57 23.17 8.97
N GLY A 207 20.19 24.20 8.36
CA GLY A 207 20.31 24.44 6.90
C GLY A 207 21.06 23.39 6.05
N ILE A 208 20.75 22.11 6.20
CA ILE A 208 21.18 21.00 5.35
C ILE A 208 20.22 20.89 4.15
N PRO A 209 20.68 20.52 2.93
CA PRO A 209 19.85 20.43 1.74
C PRO A 209 18.89 19.22 1.77
N PHE A 210 17.89 19.23 2.66
CA PHE A 210 16.82 18.23 2.71
C PHE A 210 16.05 18.12 1.38
N ALA A 211 16.02 19.18 0.57
CA ALA A 211 15.36 19.19 -0.73
C ALA A 211 15.96 18.19 -1.74
N ALA A 212 17.28 17.90 -1.67
CA ALA A 212 17.91 16.92 -2.55
C ALA A 212 17.55 15.48 -2.15
N ALA A 213 17.56 15.19 -0.84
CA ALA A 213 17.14 13.90 -0.30
C ALA A 213 15.65 13.62 -0.57
N ASP A 214 14.77 14.61 -0.38
CA ASP A 214 13.34 14.51 -0.67
C ASP A 214 13.09 14.15 -2.15
N ILE A 215 13.86 14.73 -3.07
CA ILE A 215 13.77 14.42 -4.50
C ILE A 215 14.14 12.97 -4.78
N ILE A 216 15.25 12.47 -4.21
CA ILE A 216 15.71 11.09 -4.45
C ILE A 216 14.70 10.10 -3.90
N ILE A 217 14.24 10.30 -2.66
CA ILE A 217 13.30 9.38 -1.98
C ILE A 217 11.94 9.36 -2.69
N LEU A 218 11.35 10.52 -2.99
CA LEU A 218 10.05 10.59 -3.66
C LEU A 218 10.11 9.99 -5.07
N THR A 219 11.21 10.23 -5.79
CA THR A 219 11.42 9.68 -7.14
C THR A 219 11.59 8.16 -7.10
N LYS A 220 12.31 7.63 -6.10
CA LYS A 220 12.44 6.18 -5.88
C LYS A 220 11.07 5.54 -5.64
N ASN A 221 10.25 6.10 -4.76
CA ASN A 221 8.91 5.57 -4.47
C ASN A 221 8.01 5.57 -5.72
N GLN A 222 8.06 6.63 -6.53
CA GLN A 222 7.32 6.71 -7.79
C GLN A 222 7.82 5.68 -8.82
N ALA A 223 9.13 5.47 -8.94
CA ALA A 223 9.69 4.46 -9.82
C ALA A 223 9.31 3.04 -9.38
N MET A 224 9.37 2.75 -8.08
CA MET A 224 8.95 1.46 -7.51
C MET A 224 7.47 1.19 -7.78
N LEU A 225 6.60 2.20 -7.61
CA LEU A 225 5.17 2.10 -7.96
C LEU A 225 4.99 1.75 -9.44
N VAL A 226 5.63 2.50 -10.35
CA VAL A 226 5.52 2.30 -11.80
C VAL A 226 6.03 0.94 -12.23
N TYR A 227 7.09 0.45 -11.60
CA TYR A 227 7.64 -0.89 -11.86
C TYR A 227 6.70 -1.99 -11.36
N ARG A 228 6.18 -1.87 -10.13
CA ARG A 228 5.19 -2.80 -9.56
C ARG A 228 3.94 -2.90 -10.43
N MET A 229 3.46 -1.76 -10.95
CA MET A 229 2.35 -1.73 -11.91
C MET A 229 2.69 -2.45 -13.22
N ALA A 230 3.89 -2.26 -13.77
CA ALA A 230 4.31 -2.97 -14.97
C ALA A 230 4.21 -4.49 -14.78
N LEU A 231 4.73 -4.99 -13.65
CA LEU A 231 4.68 -6.42 -13.34
C LEU A 231 3.26 -6.92 -13.11
N ALA A 232 2.39 -6.13 -12.47
CA ALA A 232 0.97 -6.47 -12.33
C ALA A 232 0.27 -6.60 -13.68
N TYR A 233 0.63 -5.77 -14.67
CA TYR A 233 0.10 -5.88 -16.03
C TYR A 233 0.74 -6.98 -16.89
N GLY A 234 1.65 -7.78 -16.31
CA GLY A 234 2.29 -8.91 -16.99
C GLY A 234 3.59 -8.59 -17.72
N ALA A 235 4.12 -7.37 -17.60
CA ALA A 235 5.42 -7.01 -18.20
C ALA A 235 6.52 -7.97 -17.70
N PRO A 236 7.54 -8.30 -18.52
CA PRO A 236 8.53 -9.29 -18.12
C PRO A 236 9.38 -8.80 -16.93
N PRO A 237 9.92 -9.68 -16.08
CA PRO A 237 10.68 -9.30 -14.88
C PRO A 237 11.93 -8.44 -15.15
N ASP A 238 12.53 -8.54 -16.34
CA ASP A 238 13.66 -7.72 -16.78
C ASP A 238 13.22 -6.33 -17.29
N PHE A 239 11.93 -6.00 -17.23
CA PHE A 239 11.35 -4.76 -17.73
C PHE A 239 11.92 -3.50 -17.07
N GLN A 240 12.62 -3.60 -15.92
CA GLN A 240 13.40 -2.50 -15.37
C GLN A 240 14.41 -1.94 -16.41
N SER A 241 14.99 -2.81 -17.25
CA SER A 241 15.88 -2.42 -18.35
C SER A 241 15.17 -1.60 -19.42
N ARG A 242 13.86 -1.80 -19.59
CA ARG A 242 12.95 -1.13 -20.53
C ARG A 242 12.17 0.03 -19.91
N MET A 243 12.40 0.32 -18.63
CA MET A 243 11.74 1.44 -17.94
C MET A 243 12.06 2.80 -18.57
N HIS A 244 13.11 2.88 -19.40
CA HIS A 244 13.41 4.04 -20.23
C HIS A 244 12.35 4.30 -21.32
N GLU A 245 11.62 3.28 -21.77
CA GLU A 245 10.50 3.43 -22.73
C GLU A 245 9.30 4.15 -22.09
N ILE A 246 9.24 4.23 -20.75
CA ILE A 246 8.21 4.90 -19.94
C ILE A 246 8.63 6.32 -19.53
N ILE A 247 9.79 6.78 -20.00
CA ILE A 247 10.31 8.15 -19.77
C ILE A 247 9.27 9.25 -20.08
N PRO A 248 8.39 9.15 -21.10
CA PRO A 248 7.35 10.16 -21.31
C PRO A 248 6.33 10.25 -20.16
N VAL A 249 5.99 9.11 -19.54
CA VAL A 249 5.07 9.00 -18.40
C VAL A 249 5.73 9.53 -17.12
N VAL A 250 7.02 9.23 -16.92
CA VAL A 250 7.81 9.72 -15.79
C VAL A 250 8.24 11.19 -15.98
N GLY A 251 8.25 11.70 -17.21
CA GLY A 251 8.56 13.09 -17.54
C GLY A 251 7.65 14.10 -16.83
N GLY A 252 6.39 13.71 -16.56
CA GLY A 252 5.45 14.49 -15.74
C GLY A 252 5.89 14.67 -14.27
N ALA A 253 6.59 13.69 -13.69
CA ALA A 253 7.08 13.76 -12.31
C ALA A 253 8.14 14.87 -12.11
N PHE A 254 8.87 15.26 -13.15
CA PHE A 254 9.82 16.39 -13.10
C PHE A 254 9.13 17.75 -13.04
N LEU A 255 7.93 17.91 -13.62
CA LEU A 255 7.13 19.13 -13.49
C LEU A 255 6.71 19.36 -12.03
N TRP A 256 6.38 18.29 -11.32
CA TRP A 256 6.00 18.36 -9.91
C TRP A 256 7.14 18.72 -8.97
N ARG A 257 8.38 18.38 -9.31
CA ARG A 257 9.55 18.79 -8.52
C ARG A 257 9.82 20.29 -8.60
N GLN A 258 9.54 20.91 -9.74
CA GLN A 258 9.62 22.37 -9.85
C GLN A 258 8.53 23.05 -9.02
N ALA A 259 7.29 22.54 -9.09
CA ALA A 259 6.20 23.02 -8.25
C ALA A 259 6.51 22.87 -6.75
N ALA A 260 7.03 21.72 -6.32
CA ALA A 260 7.39 21.47 -4.91
C ALA A 260 8.48 22.42 -4.39
N ARG A 261 9.51 22.70 -5.21
CA ARG A 261 10.60 23.62 -4.82
C ARG A 261 10.12 25.06 -4.62
N SER A 262 9.25 25.54 -5.51
CA SER A 262 8.65 26.88 -5.38
C SER A 262 7.81 27.04 -4.10
N LEU A 263 7.33 25.94 -3.53
CA LEU A 263 6.51 25.95 -2.32
C LEU A 263 7.28 25.83 -1.01
N ILE A 264 8.59 25.54 -1.07
CA ILE A 264 9.45 25.55 0.12
C ILE A 264 9.45 26.95 0.77
N GLY A 265 9.44 28.01 -0.05
CA GLY A 265 9.34 29.40 0.42
C GLY A 265 7.99 29.78 1.02
N LEU A 266 6.94 28.97 0.82
CA LEU A 266 5.60 29.22 1.35
C LEU A 266 5.32 28.47 2.67
N ILE A 267 6.19 27.53 3.08
CA ILE A 267 6.03 26.78 4.34
C ILE A 267 5.92 27.69 5.58
N PRO A 268 6.73 28.78 5.71
CA PRO A 268 6.61 29.68 6.87
C PRO A 268 5.24 30.37 6.97
N PHE A 269 4.56 30.58 5.84
CA PHE A 269 3.31 31.34 5.76
C PHE A 269 2.06 30.44 5.69
N TRP A 270 2.16 29.27 5.05
CA TRP A 270 1.02 28.38 4.75
C TRP A 270 1.10 27.01 5.45
N GLY A 271 2.14 26.79 6.27
CA GLY A 271 2.36 25.54 6.99
C GLY A 271 2.74 24.36 6.10
N LEU A 272 2.57 23.13 6.61
CA LEU A 272 2.96 21.89 5.92
C LEU A 272 1.97 21.46 4.83
N ALA A 273 0.72 21.97 4.85
CA ALA A 273 -0.35 21.49 3.98
C ALA A 273 -0.03 21.57 2.47
N PRO A 274 0.55 22.66 1.93
CA PRO A 274 0.91 22.71 0.51
C PRO A 274 1.96 21.66 0.10
N LYS A 275 2.96 21.39 0.95
CA LYS A 275 3.99 20.37 0.69
C LYS A 275 3.37 18.97 0.65
N ILE A 276 2.50 18.66 1.60
CA ILE A 276 1.79 17.37 1.68
C ILE A 276 0.89 17.18 0.46
N ALA A 277 0.13 18.23 0.09
CA ALA A 277 -0.79 18.18 -1.05
C ALA A 277 -0.07 17.88 -2.36
N ILE A 278 1.10 18.51 -2.60
CA ILE A 278 1.88 18.24 -3.80
C ILE A 278 2.54 16.87 -3.79
N ALA A 279 3.08 16.42 -2.65
CA ALA A 279 3.68 15.10 -2.56
C ALA A 279 2.65 14.00 -2.89
N TYR A 280 1.42 14.15 -2.39
CA TYR A 280 0.30 13.30 -2.74
C TYR A 280 -0.05 13.42 -4.23
N ALA A 281 -0.38 14.63 -4.68
CA ALA A 281 -0.89 14.88 -6.04
C ALA A 281 0.10 14.45 -7.13
N GLY A 282 1.38 14.72 -6.94
CA GLY A 282 2.40 14.36 -7.91
C GLY A 282 2.56 12.86 -8.08
N THR A 283 2.44 12.12 -6.98
CA THR A 283 2.51 10.65 -6.98
C THR A 283 1.24 10.06 -7.61
N TYR A 284 0.08 10.57 -7.22
CA TYR A 284 -1.21 10.13 -7.77
C TYR A 284 -1.27 10.34 -9.29
N ALA A 285 -0.95 11.55 -9.77
CA ALA A 285 -0.96 11.87 -11.19
C ALA A 285 0.01 10.99 -11.98
N THR A 286 1.23 10.76 -11.46
CA THR A 286 2.22 9.85 -12.08
C THR A 286 1.66 8.44 -12.19
N GLY A 287 1.04 7.95 -11.12
CA GLY A 287 0.37 6.65 -11.09
C GLY A 287 -0.75 6.53 -12.12
N ILE A 288 -1.63 7.52 -12.24
CA ILE A 288 -2.74 7.51 -13.21
C ILE A 288 -2.23 7.49 -14.66
N VAL A 289 -1.19 8.27 -14.98
CA VAL A 289 -0.60 8.27 -16.33
C VAL A 289 0.03 6.91 -16.63
N ALA A 290 0.75 6.33 -15.66
CA ALA A 290 1.33 5.00 -15.82
C ALA A 290 0.27 3.91 -15.96
N TRP A 291 -0.81 3.98 -15.17
CA TRP A 291 -1.92 3.04 -15.24
C TRP A 291 -2.55 3.04 -16.63
N ARG A 292 -2.86 4.22 -17.19
CA ARG A 292 -3.41 4.35 -18.56
C ARG A 292 -2.47 3.74 -19.60
N TRP A 293 -1.18 4.03 -19.50
CA TRP A 293 -0.20 3.42 -20.39
C TRP A 293 -0.24 1.88 -20.31
N TYR A 294 -0.19 1.31 -19.11
CA TYR A 294 -0.18 -0.16 -18.98
C TYR A 294 -1.49 -0.82 -19.36
N SER A 295 -2.63 -0.17 -19.09
CA SER A 295 -3.95 -0.74 -19.36
C SER A 295 -4.35 -0.67 -20.83
N THR A 296 -4.07 0.44 -21.53
CA THR A 296 -4.52 0.66 -22.92
C THR A 296 -3.40 0.72 -23.95
N GLY A 297 -2.15 0.97 -23.51
CA GLY A 297 -1.04 1.25 -24.42
C GLY A 297 -1.05 2.66 -25.01
N GLU A 298 -1.97 3.53 -24.59
CA GLU A 298 -2.08 4.88 -25.12
C GLU A 298 -1.21 5.87 -24.34
N LEU A 299 -0.52 6.75 -25.08
CA LEU A 299 0.13 7.91 -24.49
C LEU A 299 -0.93 8.94 -24.11
N VAL A 300 -0.83 9.45 -22.88
CA VAL A 300 -1.72 10.49 -22.38
C VAL A 300 -1.33 11.84 -23.01
N SER A 301 -2.30 12.56 -23.58
CA SER A 301 -2.05 13.87 -24.17
C SER A 301 -1.68 14.92 -23.12
N ALA A 302 -1.02 16.02 -23.52
CA ALA A 302 -0.64 17.09 -22.61
C ALA A 302 -1.87 17.68 -21.86
N ASP A 303 -3.00 17.84 -22.54
CA ASP A 303 -4.24 18.32 -21.93
C ASP A 303 -4.82 17.32 -20.93
N GLN A 304 -4.76 16.03 -21.23
CA GLN A 304 -5.17 14.99 -20.29
C GLN A 304 -4.26 14.96 -19.06
N VAL A 305 -2.93 15.08 -19.23
CA VAL A 305 -1.97 15.20 -18.12
C VAL A 305 -2.32 16.41 -17.26
N LYS A 306 -2.65 17.56 -17.86
CA LYS A 306 -3.06 18.77 -17.13
C LYS A 306 -4.35 18.56 -16.33
N ARG A 307 -5.35 17.87 -16.88
CA ARG A 307 -6.60 17.56 -16.15
C ARG A 307 -6.34 16.61 -14.97
N ILE A 308 -5.66 15.50 -15.21
CA ILE A 308 -5.25 14.54 -14.15
C ILE A 308 -4.49 15.28 -13.04
N SER A 309 -3.61 16.20 -13.42
CA SER A 309 -2.83 17.02 -12.51
C SER A 309 -3.69 17.93 -11.62
N GLN A 310 -4.72 18.56 -12.19
CA GLN A 310 -5.64 19.42 -11.46
C GLN A 310 -6.51 18.62 -10.48
N GLU A 311 -7.06 17.49 -10.94
CA GLU A 311 -7.83 16.56 -10.11
C GLU A 311 -6.99 16.03 -8.94
N ALA A 312 -5.75 15.63 -9.22
CA ALA A 312 -4.82 15.15 -8.21
C ALA A 312 -4.49 16.23 -7.16
N LEU A 313 -4.40 17.51 -7.55
CA LEU A 313 -4.18 18.61 -6.62
C LEU A 313 -5.39 18.87 -5.71
N VAL A 314 -6.61 18.76 -6.23
CA VAL A 314 -7.84 18.87 -5.42
C VAL A 314 -7.86 17.75 -4.39
N LEU A 315 -7.66 16.50 -4.83
CA LEU A 315 -7.60 15.34 -3.94
C LEU A 315 -6.47 15.47 -2.91
N GLY A 316 -5.28 15.90 -3.36
CA GLY A 316 -4.12 16.11 -2.51
C GLY A 316 -4.34 17.16 -1.43
N ARG A 317 -5.06 18.25 -1.71
CA ARG A 317 -5.45 19.25 -0.70
C ARG A 317 -6.37 18.67 0.36
N THR A 318 -7.38 17.91 -0.05
CA THR A 318 -8.30 17.22 0.88
C THR A 318 -7.52 16.26 1.79
N ARG A 319 -6.68 15.39 1.22
CA ARG A 319 -5.84 14.46 1.98
C ARG A 319 -4.82 15.16 2.87
N ALA A 320 -4.24 16.27 2.43
CA ALA A 320 -3.34 17.07 3.25
C ALA A 320 -4.05 17.63 4.49
N GLN A 321 -5.28 18.13 4.33
CA GLN A 321 -6.06 18.63 5.45
C GLN A 321 -6.38 17.51 6.45
N GLU A 322 -6.79 16.33 5.98
CA GLU A 322 -7.04 15.15 6.83
C GLU A 322 -5.78 14.77 7.62
N LEU A 323 -4.63 14.69 6.96
CA LEU A 323 -3.37 14.32 7.59
C LEU A 323 -2.90 15.37 8.61
N VAL A 324 -3.01 16.66 8.29
CA VAL A 324 -2.68 17.75 9.22
C VAL A 324 -3.59 17.70 10.44
N ASN A 325 -4.90 17.49 10.25
CA ASN A 325 -5.86 17.37 11.35
C ASN A 325 -5.52 16.19 12.28
N ARG A 326 -5.17 15.03 11.71
CA ARG A 326 -4.73 13.85 12.50
C ARG A 326 -3.49 14.15 13.35
N VAL A 327 -2.48 14.81 12.77
CA VAL A 327 -1.27 15.21 13.49
C VAL A 327 -1.59 16.21 14.61
N GLN A 328 -2.46 17.19 14.36
CA GLN A 328 -2.87 18.16 15.37
C GLN A 328 -3.65 17.51 16.51
N GLN A 329 -4.58 16.61 16.22
CA GLN A 329 -5.33 15.84 17.22
C GLN A 329 -4.39 14.99 18.09
N ALA A 330 -3.45 14.26 17.48
CA ALA A 330 -2.46 13.46 18.20
C ALA A 330 -1.56 14.31 19.12
N ARG A 331 -1.20 15.53 18.71
CA ARG A 331 -0.46 16.47 19.57
C ARG A 331 -1.30 16.95 20.76
N ARG A 332 -2.58 17.26 20.53
CA ARG A 332 -3.51 17.69 21.59
C ARG A 332 -3.73 16.59 22.62
N THR A 333 -3.98 15.35 22.20
CA THR A 333 -4.18 14.21 23.11
C THR A 333 -2.93 13.83 23.90
N ARG A 334 -1.73 14.05 23.33
CA ARG A 334 -0.47 13.89 24.06
C ARG A 334 -0.27 15.00 25.09
N SER A 335 -0.59 16.24 24.74
CA SER A 335 -0.53 17.39 25.65
C SER A 335 -1.54 17.32 26.80
N THR A 336 -2.68 16.62 26.64
CA THR A 336 -3.66 16.42 27.72
C THR A 336 -3.34 15.20 28.60
N LYS A 337 -2.59 14.21 28.09
CA LYS A 337 -2.07 13.08 28.89
C LYS A 337 -0.83 13.43 29.72
N ASP A 338 -0.13 14.51 29.40
CA ASP A 338 0.90 15.11 30.25
C ASP A 338 0.37 16.39 30.92
N PRO A 339 -0.50 16.31 31.96
CA PRO A 339 -0.66 17.45 32.83
C PRO A 339 0.68 17.66 33.52
N ILE A 340 1.21 18.86 33.33
CA ILE A 340 2.28 19.45 34.12
C ILE A 340 2.10 19.03 35.59
N THR A 341 2.91 18.08 36.05
CA THR A 341 3.30 18.02 37.46
C THR A 341 4.23 19.21 37.67
N ALA A 342 3.63 20.39 37.81
CA ALA A 342 4.27 21.55 38.39
C ALA A 342 4.44 21.28 39.90
N ASP A 343 5.35 20.36 40.21
CA ASP A 343 6.26 20.49 41.34
C ASP A 343 7.37 19.44 41.23
N LYS A 344 8.35 19.68 40.35
CA LYS A 344 9.62 18.97 40.41
C LYS A 344 10.71 20.03 40.60
N PRO A 345 11.41 20.04 41.75
CA PRO A 345 12.41 21.05 42.03
C PRO A 345 13.48 20.99 40.96
N GLY A 346 13.74 22.14 40.33
CA GLY A 346 14.63 22.25 39.17
C GLY A 346 16.00 21.64 39.43
N TRP A 347 16.65 21.17 38.37
CA TRP A 347 17.96 20.49 38.40
C TRP A 347 19.01 21.16 39.29
N ARG A 348 18.93 22.49 39.47
CA ARG A 348 19.76 23.29 40.39
C ARG A 348 19.56 22.93 41.88
N ALA A 349 18.32 22.63 42.31
CA ALA A 349 18.02 22.18 43.68
C ALA A 349 18.48 20.74 43.94
N ARG A 350 18.45 19.89 42.90
CA ARG A 350 19.03 18.53 42.92
C ARG A 350 20.56 18.56 43.04
N LEU A 351 21.22 19.48 42.32
CA LEU A 351 22.67 19.69 42.43
C LEU A 351 23.06 20.22 43.82
N LYS A 352 22.28 21.15 44.39
CA LYS A 352 22.54 21.71 45.72
C LYS A 352 22.50 20.65 46.83
N ARG A 353 21.57 19.68 46.75
CA ARG A 353 21.48 18.55 47.72
C ARG A 353 22.63 17.54 47.60
N LEU A 354 23.21 17.38 46.42
CA LEU A 354 24.37 16.52 46.20
C LEU A 354 25.65 17.16 46.72
N ILE A 355 25.75 18.48 46.63
CA ILE A 355 26.92 19.24 47.10
C ILE A 355 26.87 19.48 48.62
N SER A 356 25.67 19.66 49.20
CA SER A 356 25.50 19.88 50.65
C SER A 356 25.56 18.61 51.51
N ARG A 357 25.74 17.42 50.90
CA ARG A 357 25.99 16.15 51.62
C ARG A 357 27.46 15.82 51.81
N ARG A 358 28.38 16.70 51.38
CA ARG A 358 29.80 16.64 51.73
C ARG A 358 30.17 17.88 52.54
N GLY A 359 29.92 17.80 53.85
CA GLY A 359 30.48 18.66 54.89
C GLY A 359 30.92 17.76 56.07
N PRO A 360 31.91 18.18 56.87
CA PRO A 360 33.08 17.37 57.20
C PRO A 360 32.97 16.58 58.51
N SER A 361 33.65 15.44 58.57
CA SER A 361 34.10 14.74 59.80
C SER A 361 34.79 13.45 59.37
N ASP A 362 35.74 12.88 60.08
CA ASP A 362 36.85 13.39 60.88
C ASP A 362 37.76 12.16 61.01
N HIS A 363 39.07 12.40 61.00
CA HIS A 363 40.12 11.59 61.61
C HIS A 363 39.95 10.07 61.76
N ILE A 364 40.75 9.31 61.01
CA ILE A 364 41.42 8.12 61.56
C ILE A 364 42.92 8.23 61.31
N SER A 365 43.63 8.17 62.44
CA SER A 365 45.06 8.20 62.66
C SER A 365 45.83 7.10 61.93
N THR A 366 46.99 7.45 61.37
CA THR A 366 48.10 6.51 61.21
C THR A 366 49.40 7.21 61.63
N SER A 367 49.92 6.81 62.80
CA SER A 367 51.33 6.96 63.15
C SER A 367 51.73 5.70 63.89
N ASP A 368 52.54 4.88 63.23
CA ASP A 368 53.80 4.32 63.74
C ASP A 368 54.42 3.50 62.58
N SER A 369 55.45 3.98 61.87
CA SER A 369 56.83 4.36 62.25
C SER A 369 57.77 3.14 62.22
N GLU A 370 58.61 3.05 61.19
CA GLU A 370 60.07 2.85 61.24
C GLU A 370 60.64 2.40 59.88
N GLN A 371 61.48 3.25 59.28
CA GLN A 371 62.93 3.00 59.16
C GLN A 371 63.57 4.17 58.39
N ILE A 372 64.43 4.93 59.07
CA ILE A 372 65.85 5.17 58.73
C ILE A 372 66.49 5.91 59.93
N SER A 373 67.51 5.22 60.48
CA SER A 373 68.64 5.66 61.32
C SER A 373 68.44 6.03 62.78
#